data_AF-A0A921FH13-F1
#
_entry.id   AF-A0A921FH13-F1
#
_cell.length_a   1.000
_cell.length_b   1.000
_cell.length_c   1.000
_cell.angle_alpha   90.00
_cell.angle_beta   90.00
_cell.angle_gamma   90.00
#
_symmetry.space_group_name_H-M   'P 1'
#
loop_
_entity.id
_entity.type
_entity.pdbx_description
1 polymer ?
#
loop_
_entity_poly.entity_id
_entity_poly.type
_entity_poly.pdbx_seq_one_letter_code
_entity_poly.pdbx_strand_id
1 'polypeptide(L)' 'MTKEEFEKRWSQFIKEFNQNFDSPEVSQQLQDVAIQNTDNPEDLKINYEHIYQQQRMDNLVKDAIESFLDFDEN' A
#
# COMPACT_ATOMS: atom_id res chain seq x y z
N MET A 1 -2.49 -24.07 8.12
CA MET A 1 -2.54 -23.80 6.66
C MET A 1 -1.42 -24.58 5.98
N THR A 2 -1.70 -25.24 4.86
CA THR A 2 -0.66 -25.86 4.02
C THR A 2 0.08 -24.80 3.19
N LYS A 3 1.24 -25.14 2.61
CA LYS A 3 1.96 -24.22 1.71
C LYS A 3 1.10 -23.82 0.51
N GLU A 4 0.37 -24.75 -0.09
CA GLU A 4 -0.47 -24.48 -1.26
C GLU A 4 -1.64 -23.54 -0.93
N GLU A 5 -2.27 -23.72 0.23
CA GLU A 5 -3.31 -22.81 0.73
C GLU A 5 -2.76 -21.41 1.01
N PHE A 6 -1.53 -21.32 1.53
CA PHE A 6 -0.85 -20.04 1.74
C PHE A 6 -0.59 -19.32 0.44
N GLU A 7 0.03 -19.98 -0.55
CA GLU A 7 0.34 -19.37 -1.84
C GLU A 7 -0.92 -18.88 -2.56
N LYS A 8 -2.02 -19.65 -2.47
CA LYS A 8 -3.32 -19.24 -3.03
C LYS A 8 -3.87 -17.99 -2.33
N ARG A 9 -3.88 -17.97 -0.99
CA ARG A 9 -4.33 -16.80 -0.22
C ARG A 9 -3.44 -15.58 -0.47
N TRP A 10 -2.13 -15.78 -0.52
CA TRP A 10 -1.14 -14.73 -0.79
C TRP A 10 -1.34 -14.11 -2.17
N SER A 11 -1.51 -14.95 -3.20
CA SER A 11 -1.74 -14.47 -4.57
C SER A 11 -3.02 -13.64 -4.67
N GLN A 12 -4.10 -14.06 -4.00
CA GLN A 12 -5.34 -13.30 -3.95
C GLN A 12 -5.17 -11.98 -3.20
N PHE A 13 -4.53 -12.01 -2.03
CA PHE A 13 -4.22 -10.84 -1.23
C PHE A 13 -3.44 -9.78 -2.03
N ILE A 14 -2.34 -10.17 -2.70
CA ILE A 14 -1.54 -9.23 -3.50
C ILE A 14 -2.36 -8.61 -4.64
N LYS A 15 -3.23 -9.41 -5.28
CA LYS A 15 -4.09 -8.91 -6.35
C LYS A 15 -5.06 -7.86 -5.82
N GLU A 16 -5.74 -8.14 -4.72
CA GLU A 16 -6.70 -7.23 -4.09
C GLU A 16 -6.01 -5.97 -3.57
N PHE A 17 -4.85 -6.12 -2.91
CA PHE A 17 -4.03 -4.99 -2.47
C PHE A 17 -3.68 -4.05 -3.61
N ASN A 18 -3.14 -4.57 -4.73
CA ASN A 18 -2.77 -3.73 -5.88
C ASN A 18 -4.00 -3.03 -6.48
N GLN A 19 -5.13 -3.74 -6.60
CA GLN A 19 -6.36 -3.15 -7.14
C GLN A 19 -6.89 -2.00 -6.29
N ASN A 20 -6.79 -2.12 -4.96
CA ASN A 20 -7.25 -1.10 -4.03
C ASN A 20 -6.26 0.06 -3.91
N PHE A 21 -4.97 -0.24 -3.75
CA PHE A 21 -3.93 0.76 -3.56
C PHE A 21 -3.69 1.61 -4.82
N ASP A 22 -3.70 0.98 -6.00
CA ASP A 22 -3.52 1.69 -7.27
C ASP A 22 -4.84 2.28 -7.81
N SER A 23 -5.87 2.37 -6.95
CA SER A 23 -7.13 3.00 -7.32
C SER A 23 -6.95 4.51 -7.56
N PRO A 24 -7.82 5.12 -8.41
CA PRO A 24 -7.77 6.57 -8.63
C PRO A 24 -7.96 7.39 -7.35
N GLU A 25 -8.76 6.88 -6.40
CA GLU A 25 -9.03 7.56 -5.13
C GLU A 25 -7.77 7.66 -4.27
N VAL A 26 -7.07 6.54 -4.05
CA VAL A 26 -5.81 6.51 -3.30
C VAL A 26 -4.74 7.32 -4.04
N SER A 27 -4.66 7.19 -5.36
CA SER A 27 -3.72 7.97 -6.18
C SER A 27 -3.92 9.48 -5.99
N GLN A 28 -5.17 9.95 -5.98
CA GLN A 28 -5.50 11.36 -5.73
C GLN A 28 -5.10 11.79 -4.31
N GLN A 29 -5.37 10.96 -3.30
CA GLN A 29 -4.97 11.27 -1.91
C GLN A 29 -3.45 11.39 -1.79
N LEU A 30 -2.68 10.50 -2.40
CA LEU A 30 -1.22 10.57 -2.40
C LEU A 30 -0.71 11.81 -3.14
N GLN A 31 -1.39 12.22 -4.21
CA GLN A 31 -1.07 13.44 -4.93
C GLN A 31 -1.33 14.69 -4.08
N ASP A 32 -2.44 14.73 -3.35
CA ASP A 32 -2.77 15.83 -2.45
C ASP A 32 -1.75 15.94 -1.31
N VAL A 33 -1.32 14.80 -0.74
CA VAL A 33 -0.24 14.75 0.26
C VAL A 33 1.08 15.25 -0.34
N ALA A 34 1.42 14.86 -1.56
CA ALA A 34 2.63 15.32 -2.22
C ALA A 34 2.61 16.83 -2.46
N ILE A 35 1.47 17.40 -2.86
CA ILE A 35 1.29 18.85 -3.05
C ILE A 35 1.46 19.58 -1.71
N GLN A 36 0.88 19.08 -0.63
CA GLN A 36 0.98 19.70 0.71
C GLN A 36 2.40 19.68 1.28
N ASN A 37 3.22 18.69 0.91
CA ASN A 37 4.57 18.50 1.44
C ASN A 37 5.67 18.99 0.47
N THR A 38 5.31 19.67 -0.62
CA THR A 38 6.26 20.15 -1.62
C THR A 38 6.25 21.67 -1.70
N ASP A 39 7.34 22.30 -1.29
CA ASP A 39 7.51 23.76 -1.39
C ASP A 39 7.85 24.23 -2.81
N ASN A 40 8.62 23.43 -3.55
CA ASN A 40 9.04 23.73 -4.93
C ASN A 40 8.31 22.85 -5.94
N PRO A 41 7.51 23.41 -6.86
CA PRO A 41 6.75 22.64 -7.85
C PRO A 41 7.59 21.68 -8.71
N GLU A 42 8.87 21.97 -8.93
CA GLU A 42 9.78 21.09 -9.69
C GLU A 42 10.04 19.75 -8.98
N ASP A 43 9.97 19.74 -7.65
CA ASP A 43 10.21 18.56 -6.82
C ASP A 43 8.96 17.69 -6.64
N LEU A 44 7.78 18.19 -7.05
CA LEU A 44 6.49 17.53 -6.81
C LEU A 44 6.45 16.11 -7.34
N LYS A 45 7.02 15.87 -8.52
CA LYS A 45 7.05 14.53 -9.13
C LYS A 45 7.87 13.55 -8.29
N ILE A 46 9.04 13.98 -7.83
CA ILE A 46 9.96 13.14 -7.03
C ILE A 46 9.34 12.88 -5.66
N ASN A 47 8.77 13.92 -5.03
CA ASN A 47 8.12 13.79 -3.73
C ASN A 47 6.90 12.87 -3.81
N TYR A 48 6.08 13.00 -4.85
CA TYR A 48 4.96 12.07 -5.08
C TYR A 48 5.45 10.63 -5.22
N GLU A 49 6.48 10.37 -6.02
CA GLU A 49 7.02 9.03 -6.21
C GLU A 49 7.56 8.45 -4.89
N HIS A 50 8.28 9.25 -4.11
CA HIS A 50 8.77 8.84 -2.79
C HIS A 50 7.62 8.49 -1.84
N ILE A 51 6.61 9.36 -1.73
CA ILE A 51 5.43 9.15 -0.89
C ILE A 51 4.67 7.90 -1.35
N TYR A 52 4.46 7.72 -2.65
CA TYR A 52 3.79 6.56 -3.22
C TYR A 52 4.52 5.26 -2.83
N GLN A 53 5.84 5.19 -3.02
CA GLN A 53 6.61 3.98 -2.68
C GLN A 53 6.59 3.68 -1.19
N GLN A 54 6.74 4.70 -0.35
CA GLN A 54 6.69 4.55 1.10
C GLN A 54 5.32 4.04 1.55
N GLN A 55 4.24 4.72 1.16
CA GLN A 55 2.88 4.33 1.53
C GLN A 55 2.51 2.94 0.98
N ARG A 56 2.97 2.60 -0.22
CA ARG A 56 2.72 1.28 -0.81
C ARG A 56 3.36 0.17 0.02
N MET A 57 4.62 0.35 0.42
CA MET A 57 5.33 -0.64 1.23
C MET A 57 4.70 -0.75 2.62
N ASP A 58 4.45 0.39 3.27
CA ASP A 58 3.90 0.44 4.63
C ASP A 58 2.52 -0.24 4.71
N ASN A 59 1.62 0.05 3.75
CA ASN A 59 0.30 -0.57 3.72
C ASN A 59 0.36 -2.05 3.32
N LEU A 60 1.24 -2.45 2.38
CA LEU A 60 1.40 -3.86 2.02
C LEU A 60 1.83 -4.70 3.23
N VAL A 61 2.80 -4.20 4.02
CA VAL A 61 3.28 -4.88 5.22
C VAL A 61 2.20 -4.93 6.28
N LYS A 62 1.54 -3.80 6.55
CA LYS A 62 0.46 -3.73 7.53
C LYS A 62 -0.68 -4.69 7.19
N ASP A 63 -1.20 -4.65 5.96
CA ASP A 63 -2.33 -5.46 5.54
C ASP A 63 -1.96 -6.96 5.52
N ALA A 64 -0.70 -7.28 5.19
CA ALA A 64 -0.21 -8.66 5.25
C ALA A 64 -0.13 -9.15 6.70
N ILE A 65 0.32 -8.32 7.64
CA ILE A 65 0.32 -8.65 9.06
C ILE A 65 -1.12 -8.89 9.53
N GLU A 66 -2.04 -7.97 9.24
CA GLU A 66 -3.46 -8.10 9.64
C GLU A 66 -4.16 -9.31 8.99
N SER A 67 -3.79 -9.70 7.77
CA SER A 67 -4.44 -10.78 7.02
C SER A 67 -3.90 -12.19 7.30
N PHE A 68 -2.66 -12.29 7.77
CA PHE A 68 -1.95 -13.57 7.89
C PHE A 68 -1.39 -13.85 9.28
N LEU A 69 -1.23 -12.85 10.13
CA LEU A 69 -0.96 -13.06 11.55
C LEU A 69 -2.29 -13.01 12.29
N ASP A 70 -2.70 -14.15 12.81
CA ASP A 70 -3.75 -14.19 13.82
C ASP A 70 -3.20 -13.48 15.07
N PHE A 71 -3.58 -12.22 15.26
CA PHE A 71 -3.42 -11.59 16.56
C PHE A 71 -4.42 -12.29 17.48
N ASP A 72 -3.95 -13.24 18.28
CA ASP A 72 -4.76 -13.85 19.34
C ASP A 72 -5.47 -12.72 20.09
N GLU A 73 -6.82 -12.70 20.02
CA GLU A 73 -7.66 -11.81 20.81
C GLU A 73 -7.36 -12.08 22.29
N ASN A 74 -6.62 -11.17 22.94
CA ASN A 74 -6.51 -11.11 24.39
C ASN A 74 -7.71 -10.38 24.99
#